data_AF-A0A177SA00-F1
#
_entry.id   AF-A0A177SA00-F1
#
_cell.length_a   1.000
_cell.length_b   1.000
_cell.length_c   1.000
_cell.angle_alpha   90.00
_cell.angle_beta   90.00
_cell.angle_gamma   90.00
#
_symmetry.space_group_name_H-M   'P 1'
#
loop_
_entity.id
_entity.type
_entity.pdbx_description
1 polymer ?
#
loop_
_entity_poly.entity_id
_entity_poly.type
_entity_poly.pdbx_seq_one_letter_code
_entity_poly.pdbx_strand_id
1 'polypeptide(L)' 'MKKLVPDPPPDLCIREGLSLDEALYLARQHLKRAIDNAHEAAEDAPLKQETLIGDAVLQIRIGLALLKVCANHRAVVA' A
#
# COMPACT_ATOMS: atom_id res chain seq x y z
N MET A 1 -4.61 -24.29 30.53
CA MET A 1 -5.11 -23.88 29.20
C MET A 1 -4.36 -22.62 28.79
N LYS A 2 -3.52 -22.66 27.74
CA LYS A 2 -2.89 -21.45 27.21
C LYS A 2 -3.96 -20.71 26.41
N LYS A 3 -4.39 -19.53 26.87
CA LYS A 3 -5.32 -18.69 26.11
C LYS A 3 -4.60 -18.27 24.82
N LEU A 4 -5.22 -18.54 23.66
CA LEU A 4 -4.75 -18.01 22.39
C LEU A 4 -4.91 -16.49 22.48
N VAL A 5 -3.79 -15.77 22.58
CA VAL A 5 -3.79 -14.31 22.50
C VAL A 5 -3.90 -13.98 21.01
N PRO A 6 -4.93 -13.26 20.56
CA PRO A 6 -5.00 -12.80 19.18
C PRO A 6 -3.79 -11.91 18.91
N ASP A 7 -3.22 -12.02 17.72
CA ASP A 7 -2.19 -11.07 17.30
C ASP A 7 -2.74 -9.63 17.40
N PRO A 8 -1.91 -8.66 17.81
CA PRO A 8 -2.34 -7.27 17.87
C PRO A 8 -2.80 -6.82 16.47
N PRO A 9 -3.76 -5.89 16.39
CA PRO A 9 -4.17 -5.35 15.11
C PRO A 9 -2.95 -4.73 14.40
N PRO A 10 -2.90 -4.80 13.07
CA PRO A 10 -1.77 -4.25 12.32
C PRO A 10 -1.68 -2.74 12.51
N ASP A 11 -0.47 -2.24 12.70
CA ASP A 11 -0.22 -0.80 12.74
C ASP A 11 -0.48 -0.20 11.34
N LEU A 12 -1.48 0.67 11.25
CA LEU A 12 -1.80 1.37 10.02
C LEU A 12 -0.76 2.47 9.75
N CYS A 13 -0.22 2.49 8.53
CA CYS A 13 0.75 3.53 8.16
C CYS A 13 0.14 4.94 8.11
N ILE A 14 -1.19 5.02 7.93
CA ILE A 14 -1.97 6.25 8.00
C ILE A 14 -2.84 6.17 9.25
N ARG A 15 -2.69 7.16 10.14
CA ARG A 15 -3.40 7.25 11.41
C ARG A 15 -3.76 8.69 11.74
N GLU A 16 -4.61 8.87 12.73
CA GLU A 16 -4.97 10.19 13.24
C GLU A 16 -3.74 10.96 13.76
N GLY A 17 -3.79 12.29 13.66
CA GLY A 17 -2.72 13.19 14.10
C GLY A 17 -1.60 13.46 13.09
N LEU A 18 -1.63 12.83 11.92
CA LEU A 18 -0.74 13.16 10.80
C LEU A 18 -1.24 14.41 10.06
N SER A 19 -0.32 15.27 9.64
CA SER A 19 -0.65 16.26 8.60
C SER A 19 -0.97 15.56 7.29
N LEU A 20 -1.72 16.24 6.41
CA LEU A 20 -2.04 15.71 5.10
C LEU A 20 -0.77 15.35 4.30
N ASP A 21 0.26 16.20 4.34
CA ASP A 21 1.50 15.97 3.60
C ASP A 21 2.27 14.75 4.11
N GLU A 22 2.31 14.53 5.43
CA GLU A 22 2.88 13.32 6.02
C GLU A 22 2.06 12.07 5.64
N ALA A 23 0.74 12.16 5.68
CA ALA A 23 -0.14 11.06 5.29
C ALA A 23 0.05 10.67 3.81
N LEU A 24 0.12 11.65 2.90
CA LEU A 24 0.39 11.43 1.48
C LEU A 24 1.79 10.84 1.25
N TYR A 25 2.79 11.33 1.98
CA TYR A 25 4.16 10.81 1.92
C TYR A 25 4.21 9.33 2.34
N LEU A 26 3.63 8.99 3.50
CA LEU A 26 3.60 7.63 4.04
C LEU A 26 2.80 6.68 3.13
N ALA A 27 1.62 7.12 2.65
CA ALA A 27 0.82 6.35 1.69
C ALA A 27 1.65 5.98 0.45
N ARG A 28 2.36 6.95 -0.12
CA ARG A 28 3.21 6.73 -1.30
C ARG A 28 4.34 5.75 -1.02
N GLN A 29 5.02 5.87 0.12
CA GLN A 29 6.08 4.94 0.50
C GLN A 29 5.54 3.53 0.70
N HIS A 30 4.38 3.39 1.34
CA HIS A 30 3.79 2.11 1.62
C HIS A 30 3.32 1.39 0.34
N LEU A 31 2.67 2.12 -0.59
CA LEU A 31 2.26 1.57 -1.88
C LEU A 31 3.47 1.12 -2.73
N LYS A 32 4.59 1.87 -2.71
CA LYS A 32 5.83 1.45 -3.38
C LYS A 32 6.37 0.16 -2.80
N ARG A 33 6.51 0.09 -1.47
CA ARG A 33 6.97 -1.12 -0.79
C ARG A 33 6.04 -2.31 -1.02
N ALA A 34 4.74 -2.10 -1.11
CA ALA A 34 3.78 -3.14 -1.43
C ALA A 34 4.00 -3.72 -2.85
N ILE A 35 4.38 -2.89 -3.82
CA ILE A 35 4.76 -3.35 -5.16
C ILE A 35 6.05 -4.17 -5.11
N ASP A 36 7.07 -3.68 -4.39
CA ASP A 36 8.36 -4.38 -4.29
C ASP A 36 8.18 -5.76 -3.62
N ASN A 37 7.47 -5.81 -2.49
CA ASN A 37 7.13 -7.06 -1.80
C ASN A 37 6.30 -8.01 -2.67
N ALA A 38 5.38 -7.48 -3.49
CA ALA A 38 4.57 -8.29 -4.39
C ALA A 38 5.42 -8.89 -5.51
N HIS A 39 6.36 -8.13 -6.08
CA HIS A 39 7.30 -8.70 -7.06
C HIS A 39 8.18 -9.77 -6.44
N GLU A 40 8.73 -9.54 -5.24
CA GLU A 40 9.49 -10.55 -4.49
C GLU A 40 8.66 -11.82 -4.26
N ALA A 41 7.40 -11.67 -3.85
CA ALA A 41 6.50 -12.81 -3.65
C ALA A 41 6.14 -13.55 -4.96
N ALA A 42 6.26 -12.91 -6.13
CA ALA A 42 5.99 -13.54 -7.40
C ALA A 42 7.16 -14.41 -7.90
N GLU A 43 8.41 -14.17 -7.47
CA GLU A 43 9.59 -14.88 -7.99
C GLU A 43 9.50 -16.40 -7.79
N ASP A 44 8.94 -16.83 -6.66
CA ASP A 44 8.77 -18.25 -6.29
C ASP A 44 7.32 -18.75 -6.43
N ALA A 45 6.42 -17.93 -6.99
CA ALA A 45 5.00 -18.24 -7.03
C ALA A 45 4.65 -19.23 -8.16
N PRO A 46 3.79 -20.22 -7.90
CA PRO A 46 3.10 -20.97 -8.95
C PRO A 46 2.36 -20.03 -9.92
N LEU A 47 2.30 -20.40 -11.20
CA LEU A 47 1.76 -19.58 -12.31
C LEU A 47 0.39 -18.92 -12.05
N LYS A 48 -0.50 -19.62 -11.33
CA LYS A 48 -1.82 -19.09 -10.94
C LYS A 48 -1.72 -17.97 -9.90
N GLN A 49 -0.78 -18.08 -8.95
CA GLN A 49 -0.52 -17.08 -7.93
C GLN A 49 0.24 -15.88 -8.52
N GLU A 50 1.17 -16.13 -9.45
CA GLU A 50 1.85 -15.07 -10.20
C GLU A 50 0.85 -14.13 -10.90
N THR A 51 -0.18 -14.69 -11.57
CA THR A 51 -1.23 -13.90 -12.23
C THR A 51 -2.00 -13.04 -11.21
N LEU A 52 -2.41 -13.62 -10.08
CA LEU A 52 -3.13 -12.90 -9.02
C LEU A 52 -2.27 -11.79 -8.38
N ILE A 53 -0.98 -12.04 -8.21
CA ILE A 53 -0.01 -11.05 -7.72
C ILE A 53 0.13 -9.92 -8.74
N GLY A 54 0.22 -10.24 -10.03
CA GLY A 54 0.23 -9.25 -11.11
C GLY A 54 -1.01 -8.34 -11.09
N ASP A 55 -2.19 -8.92 -10.94
CA ASP A 55 -3.45 -8.16 -10.81
C ASP A 55 -3.43 -7.25 -9.57
N ALA A 56 -2.93 -7.75 -8.43
CA ALA A 56 -2.77 -6.95 -7.22
C ALA A 56 -1.80 -5.77 -7.43
N VAL A 57 -0.66 -6.00 -8.09
CA VAL A 57 0.29 -4.94 -8.45
C VAL A 57 -0.37 -3.88 -9.34
N LEU A 58 -1.21 -4.27 -10.29
CA LEU A 58 -1.95 -3.33 -11.13
C LEU A 58 -2.88 -2.44 -10.29
N GLN A 59 -3.62 -3.02 -9.35
CA GLN A 59 -4.49 -2.25 -8.44
C GLN A 59 -3.70 -1.27 -7.58
N ILE A 60 -2.54 -1.68 -7.05
CA ILE A 60 -1.67 -0.79 -6.26
C ILE A 60 -1.14 0.36 -7.13
N ARG A 61 -0.77 0.11 -8.39
CA ARG A 61 -0.33 1.16 -9.34
C ARG A 61 -1.44 2.15 -9.66
N ILE A 62 -2.68 1.68 -9.81
CA ILE A 62 -3.86 2.56 -9.98
C ILE A 62 -4.01 3.46 -8.74
N GLY A 63 -3.92 2.88 -7.54
CA GLY A 63 -3.96 3.65 -6.28
C GLY A 63 -2.86 4.72 -6.20
N LEU A 64 -1.63 4.37 -6.62
CA LEU A 64 -0.51 5.32 -6.67
C LEU A 64 -0.76 6.46 -7.68
N ALA A 65 -1.38 6.17 -8.81
CA ALA A 65 -1.74 7.18 -9.80
C ALA A 65 -2.80 8.15 -9.27
N LEU A 66 -3.86 7.63 -8.63
CA LEU A 66 -4.90 8.44 -8.00
C LEU A 66 -4.31 9.33 -6.88
N LEU A 67 -3.41 8.78 -6.05
CA LEU A 67 -2.71 9.54 -5.01
C LEU A 67 -1.93 10.73 -5.59
N LYS A 68 -1.24 10.54 -6.73
CA LYS A 68 -0.52 11.62 -7.42
C LYS A 68 -1.48 12.69 -7.96
N VAL A 69 -2.63 12.29 -8.51
CA VAL A 69 -3.66 13.24 -8.97
C VAL A 69 -4.16 14.07 -7.79
N CYS A 70 -4.49 13.46 -6.65
CA CYS A 70 -4.92 14.17 -5.46
C CYS A 70 -3.86 15.16 -4.94
N ALA A 71 -2.59 14.74 -4.91
CA ALA A 71 -1.49 15.61 -4.49
C ALA A 71 -1.28 16.80 -5.43
N ASN A 72 -1.38 16.59 -6.76
CA ASN A 72 -1.18 17.63 -7.76
C ASN A 72 -2.40 18.55 -7.93
N HIS A 73 -3.62 18.05 -7.77
CA HIS A 73 -4.83 18.86 -7.84
C HIS A 73 -4.84 19.93 -6.73
N ARG A 74 -4.30 19.60 -5.55
CA ARG A 74 -4.06 20.58 -4.49
C ARG A 74 -3.11 21.71 -4.93
N ALA A 75 -2.05 21.40 -5.69
CA ALA A 75 -1.11 22.42 -6.17
C ALA A 75 -1.72 23.37 -7.23
N VAL A 76 -2.87 23.01 -7.82
CA VAL A 76 -3.57 23.83 -8.84
C VAL A 76 -4.68 24.69 -8.20
N VAL A 77 -5.19 24.31 -7.04
CA VAL A 77 -6.32 24.98 -6.35
C VAL A 77 -5.87 25.81 -5.14
N ALA A 78 -4.63 25.65 -4.68
CA ALA A 78 -4.01 26.43 -3.59
C ALA A 78 -3.30 27.68 -4.11
#